data_AF-A0A3D3PSA0-F1
#
_entry.id   AF-A0A3D3PSA0-F1
#
_cell.length_a   1.000
_cell.length_b   1.000
_cell.length_c   1.000
_cell.angle_alpha   90.00
_cell.angle_beta   90.00
_cell.angle_gamma   90.00
#
_symmetry.space_group_name_H-M   'P 1'
#
loop_
_entity.id
_entity.type
_entity.pdbx_description
1 polymer ?
#
loop_
_entity_poly.entity_id
_entity_poly.type
_entity_poly.pdbx_seq_one_letter_code
_entity_poly.pdbx_strand_id
1 'polypeptide(L)' 'MAMAETARGTVHEWQRDHMGHINVRAYMEFFEEACWQFYTMLGLTASRLRSGEVHLAAVQQNISYQKELYPG' A
#
# COMPACT_ATOMS: atom_id res chain seq x y z
N MET A 1 0.80 -21.57 -7.69
CA MET A 1 1.52 -20.68 -6.75
C MET A 1 0.52 -20.20 -5.72
N ALA A 2 0.84 -20.28 -4.43
CA ALA A 2 -0.02 -19.70 -3.40
C ALA A 2 0.13 -18.17 -3.41
N MET A 3 -0.98 -17.45 -3.17
CA MET A 3 -0.95 -16.00 -3.00
C MET A 3 -0.30 -15.66 -1.65
N ALA A 4 0.64 -14.71 -1.64
CA ALA A 4 1.22 -14.18 -0.42
C ALA A 4 0.46 -12.91 0.00
N GLU A 5 -0.04 -12.88 1.23
CA GLU A 5 -0.57 -11.67 1.83
C GLU A 5 0.59 -10.77 2.25
N THR A 6 0.59 -9.52 1.77
CA THR A 6 1.66 -8.55 2.04
C THR A 6 1.27 -7.55 3.11
N ALA A 7 -0.01 -7.19 3.23
CA ALA A 7 -0.50 -6.33 4.29
C ALA A 7 -1.99 -6.60 4.59
N ARG A 8 -2.39 -6.23 5.81
CA ARG A 8 -3.78 -6.24 6.28
C ARG A 8 -4.00 -5.02 7.16
N GLY A 9 -5.10 -4.31 6.93
CA GLY A 9 -5.47 -3.13 7.69
C GLY A 9 -6.97 -2.91 7.71
N THR A 10 -7.37 -1.83 8.35
CA THR A 10 -8.77 -1.37 8.47
C THR A 10 -8.85 0.05 7.94
N VAL A 11 -9.94 0.39 7.25
CA VAL A 11 -10.19 1.76 6.82
C VAL A 11 -10.60 2.58 8.05
N HIS A 12 -9.87 3.66 8.30
CA HIS A 12 -10.16 4.55 9.42
C HIS A 12 -11.14 5.66 9.04
N GLU A 13 -11.86 6.20 10.03
CA GLU A 13 -12.87 7.25 9.83
C GLU A 13 -12.31 8.51 9.15
N TRP A 14 -11.06 8.88 9.41
CA TRP A 14 -10.42 10.04 8.78
C TRP A 14 -9.96 9.79 7.34
N GLN A 15 -9.93 8.54 6.88
CA GLN A 15 -9.57 8.17 5.52
C GLN A 15 -10.76 8.23 4.56
N ARG A 16 -11.96 8.53 5.06
CA ARG A 16 -13.15 8.66 4.22
C ARG A 16 -13.22 10.02 3.52
N ASP A 17 -13.89 10.06 2.38
CA ASP A 17 -14.27 11.28 1.68
C ASP A 17 -15.59 11.87 2.25
N HIS A 18 -16.06 12.96 1.65
CA HIS A 18 -17.31 13.60 2.07
C HIS A 18 -18.57 12.75 1.80
N MET A 19 -18.48 11.72 0.95
CA MET A 19 -19.57 10.80 0.64
C MET A 19 -19.61 9.61 1.62
N GLY A 20 -18.59 9.46 2.47
CA GLY A 20 -18.49 8.39 3.47
C GLY A 20 -17.77 7.14 2.97
N HIS A 21 -17.30 7.13 1.72
CA HIS A 21 -16.44 6.07 1.18
C HIS A 21 -14.99 6.36 1.53
N ILE A 22 -14.12 5.36 1.45
CA ILE A 22 -12.68 5.62 1.47
C ILE A 22 -12.29 6.63 0.37
N ASN A 23 -11.47 7.61 0.73
CA ASN A 23 -10.91 8.56 -0.22
C ASN A 23 -9.92 7.86 -1.17
N VAL A 24 -9.90 8.27 -2.44
CA VAL A 24 -8.96 7.73 -3.44
C VAL A 24 -7.49 7.76 -3.00
N ARG A 25 -7.07 8.76 -2.21
CA ARG A 25 -5.73 8.83 -1.62
C ARG A 25 -5.44 7.67 -0.68
N ALA A 26 -6.40 7.26 0.14
CA ALA A 26 -6.18 6.25 1.17
C ALA A 26 -5.99 4.84 0.58
N TYR A 27 -6.56 4.54 -0.60
CA TYR A 27 -6.19 3.31 -1.32
C TYR A 27 -4.69 3.26 -1.61
N MET A 28 -4.09 4.40 -1.96
CA MET A 28 -2.67 4.49 -2.24
C MET A 28 -1.83 4.12 -1.02
N GLU A 29 -2.22 4.61 0.15
CA GLU A 29 -1.54 4.33 1.42
C GLU A 29 -1.49 2.82 1.68
N PHE A 30 -2.63 2.12 1.53
CA PHE A 30 -2.67 0.66 1.71
C PHE A 30 -1.82 -0.10 0.69
N PHE A 31 -1.79 0.32 -0.57
CA PHE A 31 -0.93 -0.30 -1.58
C PHE A 31 0.55 -0.05 -1.29
N GLU A 32 0.93 1.13 -0.83
CA GLU A 32 2.30 1.45 -0.45
C GLU A 32 2.76 0.62 0.76
N GLU A 33 1.93 0.48 1.79
CA GLU A 33 2.21 -0.40 2.93
C GLU A 33 2.45 -1.85 2.48
N ALA A 34 1.60 -2.37 1.60
CA ALA A 34 1.76 -3.69 1.00
C ALA A 34 3.05 -3.81 0.18
N CYS A 35 3.42 -2.79 -0.60
CA CYS A 35 4.66 -2.76 -1.38
C CYS A 35 5.89 -2.86 -0.47
N TRP A 36 5.94 -2.14 0.65
CA TRP A 36 7.08 -2.20 1.57
C TRP A 36 7.27 -3.58 2.21
N GLN A 37 6.17 -4.24 2.56
CA GLN A 37 6.23 -5.62 3.06
C GLN A 37 6.71 -6.59 1.97
N PHE A 38 6.19 -6.43 0.75
CA PHE A 38 6.63 -7.23 -0.40
C PHE A 38 8.13 -7.05 -0.70
N TYR A 39 8.64 -5.82 -0.69
CA TYR A 39 10.07 -5.54 -0.88
C TYR A 39 10.92 -6.18 0.21
N THR A 40 10.46 -6.16 1.46
CA THR A 40 11.14 -6.85 2.56
C THR A 40 11.20 -8.36 2.33
N MET A 41 10.13 -8.99 1.82
CA MET A 41 10.11 -10.41 1.45
C MET A 41 11.09 -10.75 0.33
N LEU A 42 11.40 -9.79 -0.56
CA LEU A 42 12.43 -9.91 -1.60
C LEU A 42 13.85 -9.60 -1.11
N GLY A 43 14.04 -9.33 0.19
CA GLY A 43 15.34 -8.98 0.77
C GLY A 43 15.76 -7.52 0.57
N LEU A 44 14.85 -6.66 0.11
CA LEU A 44 15.03 -5.20 0.08
C LEU A 44 14.62 -4.61 1.44
N THR A 45 15.33 -5.04 2.48
CA THR A 45 15.05 -4.63 3.85
C THR A 45 15.35 -3.13 4.05
N ALA A 46 14.76 -2.53 5.07
CA ALA A 46 14.96 -1.12 5.37
C ALA A 46 16.43 -0.75 5.65
N SER A 47 17.23 -1.66 6.22
CA SER A 47 18.67 -1.43 6.42
C SER A 47 19.43 -1.38 5.10
N ARG A 48 19.09 -2.24 4.14
CA ARG A 48 19.72 -2.28 2.80
C ARG A 48 19.36 -1.07 1.94
N LEU A 49 18.13 -0.59 2.03
CA LEU A 49 17.73 0.64 1.34
C LEU A 49 18.46 1.86 1.92
N ARG A 50 18.59 1.95 3.25
CA ARG A 50 19.32 3.06 3.90
C ARG A 50 20.83 3.00 3.72
N SER A 51 21.42 1.84 3.45
CA SER A 51 22.86 1.75 3.12
C SER A 51 23.18 2.34 1.74
N GLY A 52 22.16 2.57 0.90
CA GLY A 52 22.33 3.08 -0.46
C GLY A 52 22.80 2.02 -1.46
N GLU A 53 22.81 0.74 -1.08
CA GLU A 53 23.15 -0.36 -1.99
C GLU A 53 22.14 -0.47 -3.14
N VAL A 54 20.87 -0.15 -2.86
CA VAL A 54 19.78 -0.13 -3.82
C VAL A 54 18.91 1.09 -3.56
N HIS A 55 18.49 1.77 -4.64
CA HIS A 55 17.55 2.88 -4.60
C HIS A 55 16.28 2.48 -5.36
N LEU A 56 15.13 2.77 -4.77
CA LEU A 56 13.82 2.49 -5.35
C LEU A 56 13.08 3.81 -5.62
N ALA A 57 12.34 3.84 -6.71
CA ALA A 57 11.44 4.93 -7.05
C ALA A 57 10.15 4.36 -7.65
N ALA A 58 9.00 4.78 -7.13
CA ALA A 58 7.71 4.53 -7.77
C ALA A 58 7.56 5.50 -8.94
N VAL A 59 7.60 4.98 -10.18
CA VAL A 59 7.57 5.81 -11.40
C VAL A 59 6.15 5.94 -11.96
N GLN A 60 5.34 4.88 -11.85
CA GLN A 60 3.97 4.84 -12.35
C GLN A 60 3.14 3.86 -11.53
N GLN A 61 1.89 4.22 -11.27
CA GLN A 61 0.92 3.35 -10.63
C GLN A 61 -0.45 3.52 -11.30
N ASN A 62 -1.07 2.41 -11.64
CA ASN A 62 -2.41 2.38 -12.22
C ASN A 62 -3.32 1.64 -11.26
N ILE A 63 -4.38 2.30 -10.82
CA ILE A 63 -5.36 1.73 -9.88
C ILE A 63 -6.73 1.71 -10.57
N SER A 64 -7.33 0.52 -10.60
CA SER A 64 -8.70 0.33 -11.05
C SER A 64 -9.60 0.06 -9.85
N TYR A 65 -10.60 0.89 -9.64
CA TYR A 65 -11.54 0.80 -8.54
C TYR A 65 -12.76 -0.02 -8.96
N GLN A 66 -13.08 -1.08 -8.22
CA GLN A 66 -14.15 -2.02 -8.56
C GLN A 66 -15.37 -1.89 -7.65
N LYS A 67 -15.15 -1.53 -6.39
CA LYS A 67 -16.19 -1.41 -5.37
C LYS A 67 -15.75 -0.44 -4.29
N GLU A 68 -16.69 0.30 -3.74
CA GLU A 68 -16.50 1.20 -2.62
C GLU A 68 -16.18 0.43 -1.33
N LEU A 69 -15.26 0.98 -0.55
CA LEU A 69 -14.98 0.56 0.83
C LEU A 69 -15.41 1.66 1.80
N TYR A 70 -15.68 1.27 3.04
CA TYR A 70 -16.13 2.14 4.11
C TYR A 70 -15.24 1.91 5.33
N PRO A 71 -15.18 2.86 6.28
CA PRO A 71 -14.53 2.63 7.56
C PRO A 71 -15.07 1.40 8.30
N GLY A 72 -14.17 0.68 8.97
CA GLY A 72 -14.46 -0.61 9.64
C GLY A 72 -14.14 -1.82 8.79
#